data_AF-W7WS38-F1
#
_entry.id   AF-W7WS38-F1
#
_cell.length_a   1.000
_cell.length_b   1.000
_cell.length_c   1.000
_cell.angle_alpha   90.00
_cell.angle_beta   90.00
_cell.angle_gamma   90.00
#
_symmetry.space_group_name_H-M   'P 1'
#
loop_
_entity.id
_entity.type
_entity.pdbx_description
1 polymer ?
#
loop_
_entity_poly.entity_id
_entity_poly.type
_entity_poly.pdbx_seq_one_letter_code
_entity_poly.pdbx_strand_id
1 'polypeptide(L)'
;MTLKTLLPLTALLLVSCGGGGNPLGNPSDVDNSGGVTGQKLSFIYFQKCINPIFQAQLQININGVISTNSCAGSGCHDNTNGTGGAFRVVPTAAEVDLADPANTPEVVRDSDMYKNFYSAQGEVIPGSPTTSRLVTKPQVLGVLHGGGLIFENDQDPNVKLLQYWIGHPSPQGQDEFSVAGNSMFTPADPATGVCNTQ
;
A
#
# COMPACT_ATOMS: atom_id res chain seq x y z
N MET A 1 27.32 19.40 -63.52
CA MET A 1 27.44 20.01 -62.16
C MET A 1 26.21 20.90 -62.03
N THR A 2 25.22 20.59 -61.19
CA THR A 2 25.28 20.68 -59.72
C THR A 2 24.21 19.77 -59.10
N LEU A 3 24.63 18.93 -58.14
CA LEU A 3 23.78 18.02 -57.35
C LEU A 3 23.14 18.82 -56.21
N LYS A 4 21.81 18.83 -56.08
CA LYS A 4 21.09 19.44 -54.95
C LYS A 4 20.64 18.36 -53.99
N THR A 5 21.36 18.23 -52.88
CA THR A 5 21.01 17.37 -51.73
C THR A 5 19.92 18.05 -50.91
N LEU A 6 18.80 17.34 -50.68
CA LEU A 6 17.73 17.75 -49.75
C LEU A 6 17.90 16.95 -48.45
N LEU A 7 18.14 17.63 -47.32
CA LEU A 7 18.02 17.07 -45.98
C LEU A 7 16.58 17.26 -45.46
N PRO A 8 15.97 16.27 -44.78
CA PRO A 8 14.76 16.50 -43.99
C PRO A 8 15.15 16.98 -42.58
N LEU A 9 14.52 18.07 -42.12
CA LEU A 9 14.62 18.55 -40.74
C LEU A 9 13.36 18.09 -39.99
N THR A 10 13.50 17.07 -39.15
CA THR A 10 12.43 16.56 -38.29
C THR A 10 12.39 17.39 -37.01
N ALA A 11 11.35 18.21 -36.83
CA ALA A 11 11.10 18.93 -35.57
C ALA A 11 10.30 18.04 -34.61
N LEU A 12 10.95 17.55 -33.54
CA LEU A 12 10.29 16.97 -32.38
C LEU A 12 9.76 18.11 -31.50
N LEU A 13 8.43 18.28 -31.43
CA LEU A 13 7.77 19.10 -30.43
C LEU A 13 7.47 18.22 -29.21
N LEU A 14 8.30 18.34 -28.16
CA LEU A 14 7.99 17.83 -26.83
C LEU A 14 6.95 18.76 -26.18
N VAL A 15 5.72 18.28 -26.06
CA VAL A 15 4.70 18.91 -25.21
C VAL A 15 5.05 18.56 -23.76
N SER A 16 5.64 19.51 -23.04
CA SER A 16 5.77 19.42 -21.58
C SER A 16 4.45 19.85 -20.93
N CYS A 17 3.66 18.90 -20.45
CA CYS A 17 2.67 19.17 -19.41
C CYS A 17 3.41 19.30 -18.08
N GLY A 18 3.33 20.47 -17.42
CA GLY A 18 3.77 20.60 -16.04
C GLY A 18 4.12 22.02 -15.59
N GLY A 19 3.11 22.69 -15.03
CA GLY A 19 3.21 23.72 -13.98
C GLY A 19 4.38 24.70 -13.98
N GLY A 20 4.10 25.96 -14.32
CA GLY A 20 4.98 27.08 -13.98
C GLY A 20 5.03 27.31 -12.47
N GLY A 21 6.15 26.97 -11.84
CA GLY A 21 6.48 27.31 -10.47
C GLY A 21 7.73 28.21 -10.41
N ASN A 22 7.79 29.09 -9.41
CA ASN A 22 8.94 29.98 -9.17
C ASN A 22 10.22 29.14 -8.94
N PRO A 23 11.29 29.30 -9.73
CA PRO A 23 12.51 28.48 -9.64
C PRO A 23 13.32 28.68 -8.34
N LEU A 24 12.90 29.59 -7.46
CA LEU A 24 13.56 29.89 -6.18
C LEU A 24 12.63 29.69 -4.96
N GLY A 25 11.44 29.10 -5.13
CA GLY A 25 10.57 28.75 -4.02
C GLY A 25 11.01 27.44 -3.36
N ASN A 26 10.79 27.30 -2.04
CA ASN A 26 10.77 25.97 -1.43
C ASN A 26 9.72 25.12 -2.18
N PRO A 27 9.99 23.83 -2.44
CA PRO A 27 8.95 22.93 -2.94
C PRO A 27 7.74 23.00 -1.99
N SER A 28 6.53 22.89 -2.54
CA SER A 28 5.34 22.75 -1.72
C SER A 28 5.51 21.58 -0.75
N ASP A 29 5.03 21.73 0.48
CA ASP A 29 4.89 20.59 1.38
C ASP A 29 4.22 19.44 0.64
N VAL A 30 4.81 18.24 0.71
CA VAL A 30 4.25 17.05 0.05
C VAL A 30 3.00 16.66 0.83
N ASP A 31 1.85 17.08 0.31
CA ASP A 31 0.53 16.72 0.82
C ASP A 31 0.10 15.37 0.22
N ASN A 32 0.01 14.34 1.05
CA ASN A 32 -0.57 13.05 0.70
C ASN A 32 -2.11 13.10 0.80
N SER A 33 -2.73 14.05 0.08
CA SER A 33 -4.18 14.18 0.04
C SER A 33 -4.86 12.94 -0.56
N GLY A 34 -6.08 12.65 -0.10
CA GLY A 34 -6.84 11.46 -0.48
C GLY A 34 -6.94 11.27 -1.99
N GLY A 35 -6.73 10.03 -2.44
CA GLY A 35 -6.36 9.78 -3.85
C GLY A 35 -7.43 10.07 -4.90
N VAL A 36 -7.00 10.67 -6.00
CA VAL A 36 -7.66 10.72 -7.30
C VAL A 36 -7.25 9.45 -8.08
N THR A 37 -8.24 8.65 -8.47
CA THR A 37 -8.14 7.35 -9.17
C THR A 37 -6.80 7.04 -9.87
N GLY A 38 -6.15 5.93 -9.49
CA GLY A 38 -4.92 5.43 -10.12
C GLY A 38 -3.64 5.56 -9.28
N GLN A 39 -3.70 6.25 -8.14
CA GLN A 39 -2.57 6.35 -7.20
C GLN A 39 -2.25 5.00 -6.54
N LYS A 40 -0.97 4.81 -6.21
CA LYS A 40 -0.45 3.62 -5.51
C LYS A 40 -0.52 3.82 -4.00
N LEU A 41 -0.41 2.74 -3.25
CA LEU A 41 -0.29 2.78 -1.79
C LEU A 41 1.18 2.67 -1.39
N SER A 42 1.54 3.20 -0.23
CA SER A 42 2.91 3.17 0.29
C SER A 42 3.33 1.75 0.68
N PHE A 43 4.36 1.20 0.01
CA PHE A 43 4.94 -0.10 0.35
C PHE A 43 5.70 -0.05 1.69
N ILE A 44 6.42 1.04 1.95
CA ILE A 44 7.21 1.17 3.19
C ILE A 44 6.30 1.21 4.44
N TYR A 45 5.17 1.91 4.36
CA TYR A 45 4.18 1.89 5.43
C TYR A 45 3.51 0.52 5.53
N PHE A 46 3.20 -0.12 4.40
CA PHE A 46 2.64 -1.46 4.39
C PHE A 46 3.51 -2.46 5.15
N GLN A 47 4.80 -2.58 4.81
CA GLN A 47 5.64 -3.62 5.41
C GLN A 47 5.79 -3.43 6.92
N LYS A 48 5.95 -2.18 7.36
CA LYS A 48 6.20 -1.86 8.78
C LYS A 48 4.93 -1.88 9.62
N CYS A 49 3.79 -1.44 9.07
CA CYS A 49 2.58 -1.14 9.86
C CYS A 49 1.40 -2.07 9.54
N ILE A 50 1.28 -2.54 8.30
CA ILE A 50 0.11 -3.32 7.85
C ILE A 50 0.39 -4.82 7.83
N ASN A 51 1.51 -5.25 7.25
CA ASN A 51 1.86 -6.67 7.19
C ASN A 51 1.91 -7.35 8.57
N PRO A 52 2.38 -6.70 9.67
CA PRO A 52 2.35 -7.30 10.99
C PRO A 52 0.94 -7.67 11.48
N ILE A 53 -0.09 -6.94 11.05
CA ILE A 53 -1.49 -7.24 11.38
C ILE A 53 -1.86 -8.64 10.85
N PHE A 54 -1.36 -9.01 9.67
CA PHE A 54 -1.69 -10.29 9.05
C PHE A 54 -1.04 -11.49 9.73
N GLN A 55 0.01 -11.26 10.51
CA GLN A 55 0.71 -12.28 11.31
C GLN A 55 0.29 -12.27 12.78
N ALA A 56 -0.35 -11.19 13.25
CA ALA A 56 -0.79 -11.06 14.62
C ALA A 56 -1.78 -12.17 15.00
N GLN A 57 -1.70 -12.63 16.24
CA GLN A 57 -2.69 -13.52 16.83
C GLN A 57 -3.90 -12.68 17.24
N LEU A 58 -4.92 -12.67 16.40
CA LEU A 58 -6.12 -11.86 16.55
C LEU A 58 -7.27 -12.72 17.10
N GLN A 59 -8.12 -12.11 17.91
CA GLN A 59 -9.35 -12.76 18.34
C GLN A 59 -10.31 -12.86 17.15
N ILE A 60 -10.94 -14.02 17.01
CA ILE A 60 -11.89 -14.33 15.95
C ILE A 60 -13.19 -14.78 16.59
N ASN A 61 -14.30 -14.17 16.19
CA ASN A 61 -15.65 -14.55 16.61
C ASN A 61 -16.45 -15.07 15.42
N ILE A 62 -16.71 -16.37 15.41
CA ILE A 62 -17.59 -17.03 14.43
C ILE A 62 -18.85 -17.47 15.18
N ASN A 63 -19.94 -16.74 14.98
CA ASN A 63 -21.26 -17.06 15.56
C ASN A 63 -21.23 -17.26 17.09
N GLY A 64 -20.44 -16.45 17.81
CA GLY A 64 -20.30 -16.50 19.27
C GLY A 64 -19.20 -17.43 19.77
N VAL A 65 -18.57 -18.22 18.90
CA VAL A 65 -17.41 -19.05 19.25
C VAL A 65 -16.14 -18.21 19.08
N ILE A 66 -15.42 -18.01 20.18
CA ILE A 66 -14.19 -17.24 20.21
C ILE A 66 -12.97 -18.15 20.04
N SER A 67 -12.08 -17.78 19.14
CA SER A 67 -10.78 -18.43 18.92
C SER A 67 -9.71 -17.37 18.64
N THR A 68 -8.45 -17.80 18.57
CA THR A 68 -7.32 -16.93 18.22
C THR A 68 -6.58 -17.53 17.03
N ASN A 69 -6.32 -16.73 16.01
CA ASN A 69 -5.53 -17.13 14.83
C ASN A 69 -4.98 -15.87 14.13
N SER A 70 -4.06 -16.05 13.18
CA SER A 70 -3.64 -14.97 12.28
C SER A 70 -4.41 -15.02 10.95
N CYS A 71 -4.35 -13.93 10.17
CA CYS A 71 -4.98 -13.89 8.85
C CYS A 71 -4.42 -14.98 7.92
N ALA A 72 -3.11 -15.23 8.00
CA ALA A 72 -2.44 -16.25 7.20
C ALA A 72 -2.50 -17.66 7.82
N GLY A 73 -2.91 -17.79 9.08
CA GLY A 73 -2.91 -19.04 9.82
C GLY A 73 -4.10 -19.95 9.52
N SER A 74 -3.97 -21.24 9.87
CA SER A 74 -5.04 -22.26 9.84
C SER A 74 -5.83 -22.34 8.52
N GLY A 75 -5.18 -22.06 7.38
CA GLY A 75 -5.81 -22.15 6.06
C GLY A 75 -6.74 -21.00 5.69
N CYS A 76 -6.71 -19.87 6.42
CA CYS A 76 -7.49 -18.69 6.07
C CYS A 76 -6.93 -18.03 4.80
N HIS A 77 -5.89 -17.20 4.91
CA HIS A 77 -5.32 -16.48 3.77
C HIS A 77 -3.89 -16.91 3.40
N ASP A 78 -3.46 -18.12 3.80
CA ASP A 78 -2.18 -18.66 3.36
C ASP A 78 -2.05 -18.71 1.83
N ASN A 79 -0.87 -18.37 1.33
CA ASN A 79 -0.60 -18.31 -0.12
C ASN A 79 -0.58 -19.68 -0.81
N THR A 80 -0.34 -20.76 -0.07
CA THR A 80 -0.24 -22.11 -0.64
C THR A 80 -1.59 -22.82 -0.62
N ASN A 81 -2.22 -22.86 0.57
CA ASN A 81 -3.38 -23.71 0.84
C ASN A 81 -4.60 -22.94 1.39
N GLY A 82 -4.56 -21.61 1.42
CA GLY A 82 -5.65 -20.81 1.97
C GLY A 82 -6.98 -20.95 1.20
N THR A 83 -8.10 -20.91 1.92
CA THR A 83 -9.45 -20.93 1.34
C THR A 83 -10.16 -19.57 1.42
N GLY A 84 -9.49 -18.55 1.94
CA GLY A 84 -10.01 -17.20 2.18
C GLY A 84 -10.21 -16.32 0.95
N GLY A 85 -10.04 -16.87 -0.26
CA GLY A 85 -10.30 -16.18 -1.52
C GLY A 85 -9.06 -15.57 -2.17
N ALA A 86 -9.18 -14.34 -2.66
CA ALA A 86 -8.16 -13.65 -3.46
C ALA A 86 -7.08 -12.97 -2.60
N PHE A 87 -7.41 -12.59 -1.36
CA PHE A 87 -6.42 -12.13 -0.39
C PHE A 87 -5.53 -13.29 0.06
N ARG A 88 -4.23 -13.16 -0.19
CA ARG A 88 -3.17 -14.14 0.04
C ARG A 88 -2.01 -13.50 0.77
N VAL A 89 -1.49 -14.21 1.75
CA VAL A 89 -0.41 -13.78 2.61
C VAL A 89 0.60 -14.91 2.70
N VAL A 90 1.86 -14.59 2.44
CA VAL A 90 3.03 -15.40 2.74
C VAL A 90 3.40 -15.14 4.20
N PRO A 91 3.20 -16.09 5.14
CA PRO A 91 3.41 -15.86 6.56
C PRO A 91 4.87 -15.55 6.93
N THR A 92 5.80 -16.06 6.13
CA THR A 92 7.24 -15.97 6.35
C THR A 92 7.91 -14.84 5.57
N ALA A 93 7.13 -13.90 5.02
CA ALA A 93 7.67 -12.76 4.30
C ALA A 93 8.56 -11.91 5.20
N ALA A 94 9.85 -11.83 4.87
CA ALA A 94 10.80 -10.97 5.56
C ALA A 94 10.66 -9.52 5.10
N GLU A 95 10.88 -8.57 6.02
CA GLU A 95 11.01 -7.15 5.68
C GLU A 95 12.16 -6.95 4.69
N VAL A 96 11.98 -5.98 3.79
CA VAL A 96 12.98 -5.61 2.79
C VAL A 96 13.61 -4.29 3.20
N ASP A 97 14.93 -4.28 3.35
CA ASP A 97 15.69 -3.06 3.66
C ASP A 97 15.73 -2.13 2.43
N LEU A 98 14.86 -1.12 2.43
CA LEU A 98 14.79 -0.14 1.34
C LEU A 98 15.95 0.86 1.33
N ALA A 99 16.79 0.89 2.36
CA ALA A 99 18.00 1.73 2.38
C ALA A 99 19.19 1.05 1.68
N ASP A 100 19.15 -0.26 1.48
CA ASP A 100 20.15 -0.99 0.72
C ASP A 100 20.00 -0.70 -0.79
N PRO A 101 20.99 -0.06 -1.46
CA PRO A 101 20.92 0.22 -2.89
C PRO A 101 20.84 -1.04 -3.77
N ALA A 102 21.14 -2.23 -3.24
CA ALA A 102 20.95 -3.49 -3.94
C ALA A 102 19.46 -3.87 -4.10
N ASN A 103 18.59 -3.38 -3.20
CA ASN A 103 17.14 -3.60 -3.25
C ASN A 103 16.47 -2.62 -4.22
N THR A 104 16.81 -2.73 -5.50
CA THR A 104 16.13 -2.01 -6.60
C THR A 104 14.63 -2.30 -6.63
N PRO A 105 13.78 -1.42 -7.20
CA PRO A 105 12.34 -1.65 -7.30
C PRO A 105 11.96 -3.03 -7.87
N GLU A 106 12.68 -3.50 -8.88
CA GLU A 106 12.49 -4.82 -9.49
C GLU A 106 12.77 -5.95 -8.48
N VAL A 107 13.88 -5.86 -7.74
CA VAL A 107 14.22 -6.84 -6.69
C VAL A 107 13.18 -6.84 -5.56
N VAL A 108 12.71 -5.66 -5.14
CA VAL A 108 11.66 -5.56 -4.12
C VAL A 108 10.37 -6.23 -4.61
N ARG A 109 9.99 -6.02 -5.88
CA ARG A 109 8.77 -6.62 -6.47
C ARG A 109 8.81 -8.15 -6.51
N ASP A 110 9.99 -8.75 -6.58
CA ASP A 110 10.15 -10.20 -6.56
C ASP A 110 10.10 -10.80 -5.14
N SER A 111 10.15 -9.96 -4.10
CA SER A 111 10.12 -10.40 -2.69
C SER A 111 8.76 -10.94 -2.24
N ASP A 112 8.77 -11.80 -1.21
CA ASP A 112 7.53 -12.28 -0.59
C ASP A 112 6.75 -11.16 0.13
N MET A 113 7.44 -10.15 0.67
CA MET A 113 6.79 -9.00 1.27
C MET A 113 5.98 -8.20 0.24
N TYR A 114 6.51 -8.05 -0.98
CA TYR A 114 5.78 -7.40 -2.05
C TYR A 114 4.57 -8.21 -2.51
N LYS A 115 4.63 -9.56 -2.48
CA LYS A 115 3.43 -10.39 -2.73
C LYS A 115 2.32 -10.10 -1.73
N ASN A 116 2.66 -9.95 -0.44
CA ASN A 116 1.70 -9.57 0.59
C ASN A 116 1.12 -8.17 0.33
N PHE A 117 1.96 -7.20 -0.03
CA PHE A 117 1.53 -5.85 -0.40
C PHE A 117 0.57 -5.86 -1.58
N TYR A 118 0.96 -6.51 -2.67
CA TYR A 118 0.17 -6.58 -3.89
C TYR A 118 -1.18 -7.26 -3.66
N SER A 119 -1.20 -8.33 -2.87
CA SER A 119 -2.43 -9.01 -2.51
C SER A 119 -3.35 -8.14 -1.64
N ALA A 120 -2.81 -7.47 -0.62
CA ALA A 120 -3.59 -6.55 0.21
C ALA A 120 -4.14 -5.37 -0.62
N GLN A 121 -3.34 -4.84 -1.54
CA GLN A 121 -3.77 -3.78 -2.47
C GLN A 121 -4.90 -4.25 -3.41
N GLY A 122 -5.02 -5.54 -3.70
CA GLY A 122 -6.15 -6.08 -4.45
C GLY A 122 -7.50 -5.95 -3.73
N GLU A 123 -7.49 -5.77 -2.41
CA GLU A 123 -8.69 -5.72 -1.56
C GLU A 123 -9.10 -4.29 -1.17
N VAL A 124 -8.43 -3.28 -1.72
CA VAL A 124 -8.63 -1.88 -1.34
C VAL A 124 -8.96 -1.00 -2.54
N ILE A 125 -9.72 0.05 -2.25
CA ILE A 125 -9.94 1.18 -3.14
C ILE A 125 -9.09 2.33 -2.57
N PRO A 126 -7.94 2.66 -3.17
CA PRO A 126 -7.08 3.73 -2.67
C PRO A 126 -7.85 5.04 -2.46
N GLY A 127 -7.64 5.71 -1.32
CA GLY A 127 -8.37 6.90 -0.90
C GLY A 127 -9.77 6.62 -0.32
N SER A 128 -10.27 5.38 -0.33
CA SER A 128 -11.62 5.01 0.12
C SER A 128 -11.59 3.86 1.16
N PRO A 129 -11.09 4.12 2.37
CA PRO A 129 -10.90 3.08 3.40
C PRO A 129 -12.21 2.40 3.82
N THR A 130 -13.29 3.16 4.02
CA THR A 130 -14.57 2.64 4.57
C THR A 130 -15.35 1.76 3.59
N THR A 131 -15.01 1.78 2.30
CA THR A 131 -15.62 0.92 1.28
C THR A 131 -14.69 -0.20 0.82
N SER A 132 -13.43 -0.21 1.29
CA SER A 132 -12.44 -1.22 0.96
C SER A 132 -12.73 -2.56 1.62
N ARG A 133 -12.52 -3.66 0.91
CA ARG A 133 -12.80 -5.03 1.42
C ARG A 133 -11.85 -5.44 2.53
N LEU A 134 -10.60 -4.99 2.48
CA LEU A 134 -9.62 -5.22 3.55
C LEU A 134 -10.07 -4.67 4.92
N VAL A 135 -10.92 -3.64 4.94
CA VAL A 135 -11.48 -3.03 6.16
C VAL A 135 -12.87 -3.58 6.49
N THR A 136 -13.75 -3.67 5.48
CA THR A 136 -15.17 -4.00 5.69
C THR A 136 -15.42 -5.47 5.99
N LYS A 137 -14.64 -6.40 5.39
CA LYS A 137 -14.84 -7.85 5.61
C LYS A 137 -14.50 -8.26 7.05
N PRO A 138 -13.32 -7.96 7.62
CA PRO A 138 -12.99 -8.40 8.97
C PRO A 138 -13.90 -7.78 10.05
N GLN A 139 -14.60 -6.68 9.75
CA GLN A 139 -15.62 -6.07 10.61
C GLN A 139 -17.06 -6.51 10.30
N VAL A 140 -17.26 -7.34 9.26
CA VAL A 140 -18.58 -7.83 8.80
C VAL A 140 -19.55 -6.68 8.45
N LEU A 141 -19.03 -5.57 7.91
CA LEU A 141 -19.81 -4.38 7.57
C LEU A 141 -20.48 -4.51 6.21
N GLY A 142 -21.73 -4.97 6.20
CA GLY A 142 -22.53 -5.10 4.97
C GLY A 142 -21.98 -6.16 3.99
N VAL A 143 -21.06 -7.01 4.45
CA VAL A 143 -20.43 -8.08 3.68
C VAL A 143 -20.04 -9.23 4.59
N LEU A 144 -20.22 -10.45 4.10
CA LEU A 144 -19.78 -11.65 4.83
C LEU A 144 -18.27 -11.85 4.76
N HIS A 145 -17.73 -12.33 5.87
CA HIS A 145 -16.37 -12.81 6.00
C HIS A 145 -16.40 -14.24 6.55
N GLY A 146 -15.88 -15.20 5.79
CA GLY A 146 -15.91 -16.62 6.17
C GLY A 146 -15.17 -16.91 7.48
N GLY A 147 -14.17 -16.08 7.81
CA GLY A 147 -13.47 -16.13 9.10
C GLY A 147 -14.23 -15.49 10.27
N GLY A 148 -15.43 -14.93 10.05
CA GLY A 148 -16.21 -14.26 11.11
C GLY A 148 -15.75 -12.83 11.41
N LEU A 149 -16.15 -12.33 12.58
CA LEU A 149 -15.77 -11.00 13.06
C LEU A 149 -14.36 -11.05 13.67
N ILE A 150 -13.50 -10.15 13.21
CA ILE A 150 -12.09 -10.04 13.66
C ILE A 150 -11.88 -8.71 14.38
N PHE A 151 -12.37 -7.61 13.81
CA PHE A 151 -12.31 -6.29 14.42
C PHE A 151 -13.73 -5.84 14.79
N GLU A 152 -13.92 -5.40 16.03
CA GLU A 152 -15.25 -5.07 16.53
C GLU A 152 -15.81 -3.79 15.91
N ASN A 153 -14.96 -2.79 15.67
CA ASN A 153 -15.34 -1.49 15.12
C ASN A 153 -14.11 -0.72 14.62
N ASP A 154 -14.35 0.51 14.15
CA ASP A 154 -13.34 1.43 13.60
C ASP A 154 -12.37 2.01 14.65
N GLN A 155 -12.61 1.78 15.94
CA GLN A 155 -11.70 2.19 17.01
C GLN A 155 -10.58 1.18 17.25
N ASP A 156 -10.66 -0.02 16.66
CA ASP A 156 -9.58 -1.02 16.73
C ASP A 156 -8.27 -0.41 16.19
N PRO A 157 -7.15 -0.52 16.94
CA PRO A 157 -5.87 0.03 16.51
C PRO A 157 -5.41 -0.47 15.13
N ASN A 158 -5.68 -1.74 14.80
CA ASN A 158 -5.34 -2.31 13.49
C ASN A 158 -6.21 -1.73 12.38
N VAL A 159 -7.50 -1.50 12.67
CA VAL A 159 -8.41 -0.84 11.71
C VAL A 159 -7.94 0.58 11.43
N LYS A 160 -7.50 1.34 12.44
CA LYS A 160 -6.95 2.68 12.24
C LYS A 160 -5.72 2.69 11.33
N LEU A 161 -4.80 1.75 11.52
CA LEU A 161 -3.63 1.60 10.62
C LEU A 161 -4.06 1.29 9.18
N LEU A 162 -4.99 0.34 8.99
CA LEU A 162 -5.52 -0.01 7.67
C LEU A 162 -6.20 1.18 7.00
N GLN A 163 -7.06 1.89 7.73
CA GLN A 163 -7.76 3.06 7.22
C GLN A 163 -6.78 4.18 6.87
N TYR A 164 -5.77 4.41 7.71
CA TYR A 164 -4.73 5.40 7.45
C TYR A 164 -3.95 5.08 6.18
N TRP A 165 -3.45 3.84 6.05
CA TRP A 165 -2.73 3.42 4.85
C TRP A 165 -3.55 3.57 3.57
N ILE A 166 -4.82 3.14 3.59
CA ILE A 166 -5.70 3.22 2.42
C ILE A 166 -6.08 4.68 2.12
N GLY A 167 -6.28 5.50 3.15
CA GLY A 167 -6.68 6.90 3.02
C GLY A 167 -5.57 7.83 2.51
N HIS A 168 -4.31 7.42 2.62
CA HIS A 168 -3.13 8.20 2.24
C HIS A 168 -2.34 7.51 1.12
N PRO A 169 -2.89 7.41 -0.10
CA PRO A 169 -2.13 6.90 -1.23
C PRO A 169 -0.94 7.81 -1.55
N SER A 170 0.08 7.24 -2.19
CA SER A 170 1.23 7.98 -2.72
C SER A 170 0.75 9.16 -3.59
N PRO A 171 1.43 10.32 -3.56
CA PRO A 171 1.08 11.47 -4.40
C PRO A 171 0.95 11.11 -5.88
N GLN A 172 0.11 11.86 -6.60
CA GLN A 172 -0.09 11.64 -8.03
C GLN A 172 1.25 11.66 -8.80
N GLY A 173 1.43 10.66 -9.67
CA GLY A 173 2.65 10.50 -10.47
C GLY A 173 3.80 9.79 -9.73
N GLN A 174 3.60 9.44 -8.46
CA GLN A 174 4.56 8.64 -7.68
C GLN A 174 4.06 7.20 -7.50
N ASP A 175 5.00 6.27 -7.33
CA ASP A 175 4.70 4.85 -7.18
C ASP A 175 4.68 4.41 -5.70
N GLU A 176 4.54 3.10 -5.47
CA GLU A 176 4.51 2.49 -4.14
C GLU A 176 5.83 2.61 -3.35
N PHE A 177 6.95 2.93 -3.99
CA PHE A 177 8.27 3.04 -3.37
C PHE A 177 8.69 4.49 -3.12
N SER A 178 7.77 5.43 -3.30
CA SER A 178 8.06 6.85 -3.07
C SER A 178 8.52 7.16 -1.64
N VAL A 179 9.54 8.01 -1.54
CA VAL A 179 9.99 8.63 -0.27
C VAL A 179 8.92 9.46 0.42
N ALA A 180 7.86 9.88 -0.29
CA ALA A 180 6.70 10.52 0.32
C ALA A 180 6.01 9.62 1.35
N GLY A 181 6.20 8.29 1.28
CA GLY A 181 5.75 7.36 2.30
C GLY A 181 6.41 7.59 3.67
N ASN A 182 7.56 8.27 3.75
CA ASN A 182 8.22 8.56 5.02
C ASN A 182 7.41 9.54 5.89
N SER A 183 6.58 10.40 5.30
CA SER A 183 5.72 11.32 6.07
C SER A 183 4.57 10.62 6.80
N MET A 184 4.34 9.34 6.50
CA MET A 184 3.35 8.49 7.17
C MET A 184 3.84 8.00 8.54
N PHE A 185 5.01 8.45 8.99
CA PHE A 185 5.59 8.14 10.29
C PHE A 185 5.83 9.42 11.11
N THR A 186 5.89 9.28 12.44
CA THR A 186 6.29 10.36 13.36
C THR A 186 7.44 9.91 14.27
N PRO A 187 8.65 10.52 14.19
CA PRO A 187 9.10 11.44 13.13
C PRO A 187 9.05 10.79 11.74
N ALA A 188 9.17 11.59 10.67
CA ALA A 188 9.03 11.17 9.27
C ALA A 188 10.21 10.30 8.76
N ASP A 189 10.37 9.14 9.39
CA ASP A 189 11.43 8.17 9.15
C ASP A 189 10.89 6.76 9.40
N PRO A 190 10.89 5.86 8.40
CA PRO A 190 10.43 4.49 8.58
C PRO A 190 11.33 3.64 9.48
N ALA A 191 12.57 4.03 9.78
CA ALA A 191 13.42 3.29 10.73
C ALA A 191 13.06 3.64 12.18
N THR A 192 12.95 4.94 12.49
CA THR A 192 12.80 5.42 13.88
C THR A 192 11.39 5.88 14.24
N GLY A 193 10.56 6.21 13.26
CA GLY A 193 9.22 6.75 13.43
C GLY A 193 8.16 5.70 13.74
N VAL A 194 7.12 6.14 14.47
CA VAL A 194 5.92 5.36 14.76
C VAL A 194 4.92 5.53 13.62
N CYS A 195 4.17 4.46 13.30
CA CYS A 195 3.10 4.49 12.30
C CYS A 195 2.02 5.52 12.68
N ASN A 196 1.76 6.49 11.80
CA ASN A 196 0.65 7.42 11.98
C ASN A 196 -0.70 6.69 11.84
N THR A 197 -1.75 7.23 12.45
CA THR A 197 -3.11 6.64 12.43
C THR A 197 -4.21 7.65 12.11
N GLN A 198 -3.84 8.91 11.87
CA GLN A 198 -4.71 10.06 11.64
C GLN A 198 -4.06 10.99 10.63
#